data_AF-A0A2L0D2M2-F1
#
_entry.id   AF-A0A2L0D2M2-F1
#
_cell.length_a   1.000
_cell.length_b   1.000
_cell.length_c   1.000
_cell.angle_alpha   90.00
_cell.angle_beta   90.00
_cell.angle_gamma   90.00
#
_symmetry.space_group_name_H-M   'P 1'
#
loop_
_entity.id
_entity.type
_entity.pdbx_description
1 polymer ?
#
loop_
_entity_poly.entity_id
_entity_poly.type
_entity_poly.pdbx_seq_one_letter_code
_entity_poly.pdbx_strand_id
1 'polypeptide(L)' 'MSITDEQYNRVAEQAYWVEKGRNDVDYHPEEGRKYSYKDDKPSLGQFQVLKVEDNTENGMQAMAVVMMEVCL' A
#
# COMPACT_ATOMS: atom_id res chain seq x y z
N MET A 1 17.76 -2.60 -6.66
CA MET A 1 16.53 -2.70 -7.47
C MET A 1 15.90 -1.32 -7.60
N SER A 2 15.36 -0.99 -8.76
CA SER A 2 14.55 0.22 -8.97
C SER A 2 13.08 -0.16 -8.81
N ILE A 3 12.31 0.63 -8.07
CA ILE A 3 10.84 0.50 -8.03
C ILE A 3 10.29 0.79 -9.44
N THR A 4 9.36 -0.02 -9.93
CA THR A 4 8.66 0.25 -11.20
C THR A 4 7.49 1.21 -11.00
N ASP A 5 7.08 1.92 -12.05
CA ASP A 5 5.91 2.80 -11.98
C ASP A 5 4.62 2.03 -11.61
N GLU A 6 4.47 0.78 -12.06
CA GLU A 6 3.33 -0.08 -11.71
C GLU A 6 3.31 -0.37 -10.20
N GLN A 7 4.47 -0.66 -9.59
CA GLN A 7 4.58 -0.86 -8.15
C GLN A 7 4.34 0.44 -7.37
N TYR A 8 4.91 1.56 -7.82
CA TYR A 8 4.76 2.86 -7.19
C TYR A 8 3.30 3.34 -7.20
N ASN A 9 2.63 3.23 -8.35
CA ASN A 9 1.23 3.61 -8.50
C ASN A 9 0.34 2.80 -7.55
N ARG A 10 0.61 1.49 -7.39
CA ARG A 10 -0.15 0.68 -6.44
C ARG A 10 0.03 1.15 -5.00
N VAL A 11 1.26 1.44 -4.58
CA VAL A 11 1.52 1.95 -3.22
C VAL A 11 0.84 3.31 -3.01
N ALA A 12 0.86 4.18 -4.02
CA ALA A 12 0.20 5.48 -3.97
C ALA A 12 -1.32 5.34 -3.86
N GLU A 13 -1.96 4.47 -4.64
CA GLU A 13 -3.39 4.16 -4.50
C GLU A 13 -3.72 3.67 -3.09
N GLN A 14 -2.89 2.77 -2.54
CA GLN A 14 -3.10 2.24 -1.20
C GLN A 14 -2.94 3.29 -0.12
N ALA A 15 -2.05 4.28 -0.30
CA ALA A 15 -1.95 5.40 0.63
C ALA A 15 -3.27 6.20 0.72
N TYR A 16 -4.03 6.32 -0.37
CA TYR A 16 -5.36 6.93 -0.35
C TYR A 16 -6.42 6.09 0.38
N TRP A 17 -6.22 4.76 0.44
CA TRP A 17 -7.16 3.84 1.11
C TRP A 17 -6.95 3.82 2.63
N VAL A 18 -5.93 4.50 3.16
CA VAL A 18 -5.69 4.64 4.61
C VAL A 18 -6.82 5.40 5.31
N GLU A 19 -7.53 6.27 4.58
CA GLU A 19 -8.68 7.02 5.08
C GLU A 19 -9.77 6.09 5.64
N LYS A 20 -9.98 6.09 6.96
CA LYS A 20 -10.91 5.16 7.62
C LYS A 20 -12.38 5.47 7.38
N GLY A 21 -12.70 6.70 6.99
CA GLY A 21 -14.07 7.10 6.67
C GLY A 21 -14.54 6.65 5.27
N ARG A 22 -13.63 6.13 4.47
CA ARG A 22 -13.87 5.77 3.08
C ARG A 22 -14.59 4.42 2.97
N ASN A 23 -15.68 4.37 2.21
CA ASN A 23 -16.51 3.16 2.07
C ASN A 23 -16.56 2.60 0.64
N ASP A 24 -15.84 3.22 -0.31
CA ASP A 24 -15.72 2.83 -1.71
C ASP A 24 -14.43 2.03 -1.99
N VAL A 25 -13.81 1.47 -0.95
CA VAL A 25 -12.61 0.63 -1.06
C VAL A 25 -12.87 -0.77 -0.51
N ASP A 26 -12.20 -1.77 -1.07
CA ASP A 26 -12.35 -3.16 -0.65
C ASP A 26 -11.77 -3.42 0.75
N TYR A 27 -10.76 -2.63 1.13
CA TYR A 27 -10.10 -2.70 2.43
C TYR A 27 -9.35 -1.40 2.74
N HIS A 28 -8.96 -1.24 4.01
CA HIS A 28 -8.00 -0.23 4.45
C HIS A 28 -6.64 -0.89 4.74
N PRO A 29 -5.52 -0.29 4.30
CA PRO A 29 -4.20 -0.79 4.66
C PRO A 29 -3.98 -0.80 6.17
N GLU A 30 -3.43 -1.91 6.67
CA GLU A 30 -3.17 -2.10 8.09
C GLU A 30 -1.67 -2.26 8.35
N GLU A 31 -1.20 -1.69 9.46
CA GLU A 31 0.17 -1.87 9.93
C GLU A 31 0.52 -3.35 10.10
N GLY A 32 1.71 -3.73 9.62
CA GLY A 32 2.24 -5.09 9.69
C GLY A 32 1.76 -6.03 8.59
N ARG A 33 0.69 -5.69 7.85
CA ARG A 33 0.16 -6.54 6.77
C ARG A 33 0.97 -6.43 5.48
N LYS A 34 0.91 -7.51 4.69
CA LYS A 34 1.52 -7.61 3.36
C LYS A 34 0.43 -7.55 2.30
N TYR A 35 0.75 -6.86 1.21
CA TYR A 35 -0.15 -6.70 0.08
C TYR A 35 0.61 -6.96 -1.22
N SER A 36 -0.04 -7.62 -2.16
CA SER A 36 0.51 -7.83 -3.50
C SER A 36 0.39 -6.54 -4.30
N TYR A 37 1.39 -6.24 -5.15
CA TYR A 37 1.23 -5.11 -6.07
C TYR A 37 0.11 -5.36 -7.08
N LYS A 38 -0.12 -6.63 -7.44
CA LYS A 38 -1.20 -7.04 -8.30
C LYS A 38 -1.58 -8.50 -8.03
N ASP A 39 -2.87 -8.76 -7.88
CA ASP A 39 -3.35 -10.09 -7.49
C ASP A 39 -3.15 -11.15 -8.58
N ASP A 40 -3.18 -10.75 -9.85
CA ASP A 40 -2.99 -11.62 -11.02
C ASP A 40 -1.53 -11.72 -11.50
N LYS A 41 -0.58 -11.02 -10.85
CA LYS A 41 0.84 -11.04 -11.21
C LYS A 41 1.74 -11.24 -9.97
N PRO A 42 1.89 -12.47 -9.47
CA PRO A 42 2.74 -12.76 -8.31
C PRO A 42 4.21 -12.39 -8.52
N SER A 43 4.68 -12.35 -9.77
CA SER A 43 6.06 -11.94 -10.13
C SER A 43 6.37 -10.47 -9.86
N LEU A 44 5.36 -9.61 -9.68
CA LEU A 44 5.58 -8.21 -9.27
C LEU A 44 5.98 -8.09 -7.80
N GLY A 45 5.72 -9.11 -7.00
CA GLY A 45 6.02 -9.16 -5.58
C GLY A 45 5.00 -8.49 -4.69
N GLN A 46 5.44 -8.14 -3.49
CA GLN A 46 4.60 -7.63 -2.42
C GLN A 46 5.26 -6.42 -1.76
N PHE A 47 4.49 -5.67 -0.98
CA PHE A 47 5.00 -4.73 0.00
C PHE A 47 4.42 -5.04 1.38
N GLN A 48 5.16 -4.69 2.42
CA GLN A 48 4.66 -4.73 3.79
C GLN A 48 4.43 -3.30 4.28
N VAL A 49 3.27 -3.07 4.88
CA VAL A 49 2.94 -1.80 5.53
C VAL A 49 3.65 -1.75 6.88
N LEU A 50 4.49 -0.74 7.06
CA LEU A 50 5.23 -0.52 8.31
C LEU A 50 4.48 0.40 9.26
N LYS A 51 3.70 1.35 8.72
CA LYS A 51 2.89 2.29 9.49
C LYS A 51 1.83 2.94 8.60
N VAL A 52 0.68 3.25 9.20
CA VAL A 52 -0.40 4.04 8.59
C VAL A 52 -0.79 5.18 9.53
N GLU A 53 -1.12 6.33 8.95
CA GLU A 53 -1.68 7.47 9.67
C GLU A 53 -2.81 8.09 8.84
N ASP A 54 -3.98 8.18 9.44
CA ASP A 54 -5.15 8.89 8.91
C ASP A 54 -5.40 10.11 9.80
N ASN A 55 -4.83 11.25 9.41
CA ASN A 55 -4.92 12.48 10.18
C ASN A 55 -6.17 13.26 9.78
N THR A 56 -7.25 13.04 10.52
CA THR A 56 -8.54 13.69 10.28
C THR A 56 -8.57 15.17 10.64
N GLU A 57 -7.58 15.68 11.40
CA GLU A 57 -7.50 17.10 11.78
C GLU A 57 -7.06 17.97 10.59
N ASN A 58 -6.20 17.45 9.72
CA ASN A 58 -5.69 18.16 8.54
C ASN A 58 -6.02 17.46 7.20
N GLY A 59 -6.76 16.35 7.25
CA GLY A 59 -7.18 15.58 6.08
C GLY A 59 -6.03 14.85 5.37
N MET A 60 -4.87 14.69 6.01
CA MET A 60 -3.73 13.98 5.42
C MET A 60 -3.77 12.49 5.69
N GLN A 61 -3.32 11.73 4.69
CA GLN A 61 -3.16 10.28 4.75
C GLN A 61 -1.69 9.97 4.48
N ALA A 62 -1.10 9.08 5.28
CA ALA A 62 0.29 8.67 5.11
C ALA A 62 0.45 7.17 5.33
N MET A 63 1.28 6.56 4.49
CA MET A 63 1.62 5.15 4.57
C MET A 63 3.13 4.97 4.36
N ALA A 64 3.78 4.27 5.28
CA ALA A 64 5.16 3.83 5.14
C ALA A 64 5.19 2.34 4.78
N VAL A 65 5.96 1.98 3.76
CA VAL A 65 6.05 0.59 3.27
C VAL A 65 7.49 0.16 3.04
N VAL A 66 7.72 -1.15 3.10
CA VAL A 66 8.93 -1.79 2.60
C VAL A 66 8.58 -2.67 1.40
N MET A 67 9.33 -2.51 0.32
CA MET A 67 9.17 -3.32 -0.89
C MET A 67 9.82 -4.70 -0.65
N MET A 68 9.11 -5.77 -0.98
CA MET A 68 9.61 -7.14 -0.85
C MET A 68 9.98 -7.70 -2.23
N GLU A 69 11.22 -8.15 -2.38
CA GLU A 69 11.66 -8.82 -3.60
C GLU A 69 11.02 -10.22 -3.73
N VAL A 70 10.73 -10.65 -4.95
CA VAL A 70 10.32 -12.03 -5.24
C VAL A 70 11.57 -12.88 -5.28
N CYS A 71 11.76 -13.77 -4.29
CA CYS A 71 12.74 -14.84 -4.43
C CYS A 71 12.19 -15.86 -5.44
N LEU A 72 12.78 -15.86 -6.65
CA LEU A 72 12.56 -16.87 -7.69
C LEU A 72 13.44 -18.10 -7.46
#